data_AF-A0A0R3QIQ1-F1
#
_entry.id   AF-A0A0R3QIQ1-F1
#
_cell.length_a   1.000
_cell.length_b   1.000
_cell.length_c   1.000
_cell.angle_alpha   90.00
_cell.angle_beta   90.00
_cell.angle_gamma   90.00
#
_symmetry.space_group_name_H-M   'P 1'
#
loop_
_entity.id
_entity.type
_entity.pdbx_description
1 polymer ?
#
loop_
_entity_poly.entity_id
_entity_poly.type
_entity_poly.pdbx_seq_one_letter_code
_entity_poly.pdbx_strand_id
1 'polypeptide(L)'
;MFLPWCEGCGRDQFMLAVSIVGAVIMPHNLYLHSALVKSREVDRKRKASIQEASFYFFIESGVALLCSFIINVLVVAVFAHGLYSKTNYQVRVNCDARKDSMDATAFPYDNETAKSDLYKGGIFLGCEFGLVSLYVWGIGIWAAGQSSTMTGTYTGQFVMEVCLFTRNDIIFFAVIFGFNEVGCCKR
;
A
#
# COMPACT_ATOMS: atom_id res chain seq x y z
N MET A 1 12.60 -4.41 -13.89
CA MET A 1 11.96 -3.10 -13.73
C MET A 1 13.02 -2.05 -14.01
N PHE A 2 12.90 -1.37 -15.15
CA PHE A 2 13.77 -0.27 -15.57
C PHE A 2 13.57 0.87 -14.54
N LEU A 3 14.63 1.35 -13.90
CA LEU A 3 14.57 2.61 -13.15
C LEU A 3 14.55 3.73 -14.21
N PRO A 4 13.43 4.46 -14.40
CA PRO A 4 13.47 5.62 -15.28
C PRO A 4 14.32 6.67 -14.57
N TRP A 5 15.54 6.92 -15.09
CA TRP A 5 16.25 8.14 -14.75
C TRP A 5 15.46 9.27 -15.39
N CYS A 6 14.96 10.19 -14.56
CA CYS A 6 14.30 11.40 -15.04
C CYS A 6 15.32 12.52 -15.01
N GLU A 7 15.84 12.88 -16.17
CA GLU A 7 16.73 14.03 -16.35
C GLU A 7 15.91 15.31 -16.12
N GLY A 8 15.99 15.89 -14.91
CA GLY A 8 15.24 17.10 -14.53
C GLY A 8 14.03 16.90 -13.61
N CYS A 9 13.90 15.75 -12.92
CA CYS A 9 12.85 15.57 -11.90
C CYS A 9 13.08 16.51 -10.69
N GLY A 10 12.04 17.23 -10.29
CA GLY A 10 11.98 17.99 -9.05
C GLY A 10 11.83 17.10 -7.80
N ARG A 11 11.98 17.71 -6.62
CA ARG A 11 11.90 17.00 -5.32
C ARG A 11 10.56 16.30 -5.10
N ASP A 12 9.47 16.87 -5.61
CA ASP A 12 8.11 16.35 -5.38
C ASP A 12 7.87 15.01 -6.07
N GLN A 13 8.39 14.83 -7.28
CA GLN A 13 8.28 13.59 -8.04
C GLN A 13 9.10 12.46 -7.41
N PHE A 14 10.28 12.80 -6.88
CA PHE A 14 11.12 11.87 -6.12
C PHE A 14 10.44 11.43 -4.81
N MET A 15 9.88 12.39 -4.06
CA MET A 15 9.13 12.10 -2.82
C MET A 15 7.93 11.19 -3.10
N LEU A 16 7.22 11.41 -4.21
CA LEU A 16 6.12 10.55 -4.63
C LEU A 16 6.60 9.13 -4.95
N ALA A 17 7.69 8.98 -5.69
CA ALA A 17 8.27 7.68 -6.01
C ALA A 17 8.68 6.90 -4.75
N VAL A 18 9.35 7.57 -3.80
CA VAL A 18 9.71 6.97 -2.51
C VAL A 18 8.47 6.60 -1.70
N SER A 19 7.43 7.43 -1.72
CA SER A 19 6.15 7.17 -1.05
C SER A 19 5.45 5.93 -1.62
N ILE A 20 5.47 5.74 -2.94
CA ILE A 20 4.92 4.55 -3.61
C ILE A 20 5.73 3.30 -3.22
N VAL A 21 7.06 3.38 -3.22
CA VAL A 21 7.92 2.26 -2.81
C VAL A 21 7.69 1.89 -1.34
N GLY A 22 7.57 2.88 -0.45
CA GLY A 22 7.27 2.68 0.97
C GLY A 22 5.87 2.11 1.21
N ALA A 23 4.89 2.48 0.39
CA ALA A 23 3.53 1.91 0.45
C ALA A 23 3.50 0.45 -0.03
N VAL A 24 4.33 0.08 -1.01
CA VAL A 24 4.42 -1.30 -1.52
C VAL A 24 5.18 -2.21 -0.54
N ILE A 25 6.24 -1.70 0.08
CA ILE A 25 7.07 -2.45 1.03
C ILE A 25 6.57 -2.18 2.44
N MET A 26 5.55 -2.93 2.86
CA MET A 26 4.93 -2.75 4.16
C MET A 26 5.63 -3.62 5.23
N PRO A 27 6.46 -3.04 6.12
CA PRO A 27 7.37 -3.81 6.98
C PRO A 27 6.64 -4.64 8.03
N HIS A 28 5.47 -4.23 8.49
CA HIS A 28 4.71 -4.98 9.50
C HIS A 28 4.23 -6.34 9.00
N ASN A 29 3.92 -6.46 7.70
CA ASN A 29 3.56 -7.76 7.11
C ASN A 29 4.73 -8.74 7.14
N LEU A 30 5.97 -8.26 6.99
CA LEU A 30 7.17 -9.09 7.10
C LEU A 30 7.37 -9.62 8.53
N TYR A 31 7.13 -8.78 9.53
CA TYR A 31 7.24 -9.14 10.95
C TYR A 31 6.16 -10.15 11.37
N LEU A 32 4.92 -9.88 11.03
CA LEU A 32 3.78 -10.74 11.40
C LEU A 32 3.89 -12.12 10.73
N HIS A 33 4.34 -12.17 9.47
CA HIS A 33 4.58 -13.43 8.77
C HIS A 33 5.75 -14.22 9.38
N SER A 34 6.81 -13.53 9.84
CA SER A 34 7.94 -14.16 10.54
C SER A 34 7.55 -14.71 11.92
N ALA A 35 6.66 -14.02 12.64
CA ALA A 35 6.15 -14.46 13.94
C ALA A 35 5.21 -15.67 13.82
N LEU A 36 4.31 -15.68 12.82
CA LEU A 36 3.42 -16.81 12.53
C LEU A 36 4.18 -18.08 12.11
N VAL A 37 5.27 -17.94 11.35
CA VAL A 37 6.13 -19.09 11.00
C VAL A 37 6.77 -19.71 12.24
N LYS A 38 7.00 -18.93 13.30
CA LYS A 38 7.59 -19.39 14.55
C LYS A 38 6.57 -20.00 15.52
N SER A 39 5.27 -19.70 15.39
CA SER A 39 4.22 -20.22 16.28
C SER A 39 3.68 -21.60 15.88
N ARG A 40 3.95 -22.08 14.65
CA ARG A 40 3.54 -23.43 14.21
C ARG A 40 4.49 -24.49 14.79
N GLU A 41 3.95 -25.48 15.49
CA GLU A 41 4.72 -26.61 16.02
C GLU A 41 5.31 -27.45 14.88
N VAL A 42 6.57 -27.18 14.54
CA VAL A 42 7.36 -28.02 13.65
C VAL A 42 8.21 -28.95 14.51
N ASP A 43 8.06 -30.25 14.30
CA ASP A 43 8.81 -31.29 15.00
C ASP A 43 10.31 -31.17 14.66
N ARG A 44 11.08 -30.53 15.55
CA ARG A 44 12.47 -30.08 15.29
C ARG A 44 13.48 -31.22 15.20
N LYS A 45 13.03 -32.48 15.30
CA LYS A 45 13.87 -33.68 15.34
C LYS A 45 14.38 -34.11 13.96
N ARG A 46 13.74 -33.72 12.86
CA ARG A 46 14.20 -34.00 11.48
C ARG A 46 14.53 -32.71 10.73
N LYS A 47 15.79 -32.53 10.32
CA LYS A 47 16.23 -31.35 9.56
C LYS A 47 15.59 -31.26 8.16
N ALA A 48 15.32 -32.39 7.50
CA ALA A 48 14.72 -32.42 6.17
C ALA A 48 13.30 -31.82 6.13
N SER A 49 12.46 -32.13 7.13
CA SER A 49 11.09 -31.60 7.23
C SER A 49 11.04 -30.10 7.55
N ILE A 50 12.09 -29.55 8.17
CA ILE A 50 12.19 -28.10 8.45
C ILE A 50 12.50 -27.33 7.16
N GLN A 51 13.41 -27.84 6.33
CA GLN A 51 13.78 -27.20 5.07
C GLN A 51 12.62 -27.21 4.07
N GLU A 52 11.89 -28.33 3.98
CA GLU A 52 10.73 -28.44 3.12
C GLU A 52 9.61 -27.48 3.55
N ALA A 53 9.28 -27.43 4.86
CA ALA A 53 8.31 -26.49 5.39
C ALA A 53 8.72 -25.03 5.11
N SER A 54 9.99 -24.66 5.34
CA SER A 54 10.48 -23.31 5.08
C SER A 54 10.41 -22.91 3.60
N PHE A 55 10.58 -23.87 2.68
CA PHE A 55 10.49 -23.61 1.24
C PHE A 55 9.05 -23.35 0.79
N TYR A 56 8.09 -24.15 1.24
CA TYR A 56 6.67 -23.91 0.95
C TYR A 56 6.20 -22.56 1.50
N PHE A 57 6.62 -22.19 2.71
CA PHE A 57 6.30 -20.89 3.29
C PHE A 57 6.93 -19.72 2.53
N PHE A 58 8.17 -19.88 2.04
CA PHE A 58 8.81 -18.86 1.21
C PHE A 58 8.04 -18.64 -0.10
N ILE A 59 7.58 -19.72 -0.74
CA ILE A 59 6.76 -19.63 -1.95
C ILE A 59 5.41 -18.98 -1.64
N GLU A 60 4.72 -19.39 -0.58
CA GLU A 60 3.43 -18.82 -0.17
C GLU A 60 3.53 -17.30 0.05
N SER A 61 4.54 -16.88 0.81
CA SER A 61 4.82 -15.46 1.07
C SER A 61 5.19 -14.71 -0.23
N GLY A 62 6.00 -15.34 -1.08
CA GLY A 62 6.45 -14.78 -2.35
C GLY A 62 5.30 -14.56 -3.33
N VAL A 63 4.37 -15.51 -3.43
CA VAL A 63 3.16 -15.40 -4.27
C VAL A 63 2.26 -14.29 -3.76
N ALA A 64 2.05 -14.19 -2.44
CA ALA A 64 1.22 -13.13 -1.85
C ALA A 64 1.80 -11.72 -2.15
N LEU A 65 3.11 -11.54 -1.99
CA LEU A 65 3.79 -10.28 -2.31
C LEU A 65 3.75 -9.96 -3.80
N LEU A 66 3.93 -10.96 -4.66
CA LEU A 66 3.89 -10.79 -6.12
C LEU A 66 2.49 -10.38 -6.60
N CYS A 67 1.43 -11.00 -6.07
CA CYS A 67 0.05 -10.59 -6.34
C CYS A 67 -0.22 -9.14 -5.94
N SER A 68 0.19 -8.74 -4.73
CA SER A 68 0.06 -7.36 -4.25
C SER A 68 0.83 -6.37 -5.14
N PHE A 69 2.05 -6.72 -5.53
CA PHE A 69 2.86 -5.92 -6.43
C PHE A 69 2.18 -5.71 -7.79
N ILE A 70 1.60 -6.77 -8.38
CA ILE A 70 0.86 -6.65 -9.65
C ILE A 70 -0.32 -5.70 -9.51
N ILE A 71 -1.13 -5.82 -8.46
CA ILE A 71 -2.29 -4.94 -8.25
C ILE A 71 -1.85 -3.47 -8.15
N ASN A 72 -0.81 -3.19 -7.36
CA ASN A 72 -0.29 -1.83 -7.20
C ASN A 72 0.21 -1.24 -8.53
N VAL A 73 0.91 -2.03 -9.35
CA VAL A 73 1.36 -1.61 -10.68
C VAL A 73 0.19 -1.36 -11.62
N LEU A 74 -0.83 -2.23 -11.61
CA LEU A 74 -2.02 -2.07 -12.44
C LEU A 74 -2.79 -0.79 -12.09
N VAL A 75 -2.99 -0.50 -10.81
CA VAL A 75 -3.66 0.72 -10.35
C VAL A 75 -2.90 1.96 -10.82
N VAL A 76 -1.58 2.02 -10.59
CA VAL A 76 -0.75 3.15 -11.03
C VAL A 76 -0.79 3.30 -12.55
N ALA A 77 -0.75 2.19 -13.31
CA ALA A 77 -0.81 2.22 -14.77
C ALA A 77 -2.14 2.78 -15.30
N VAL A 78 -3.27 2.42 -14.68
CA VAL A 78 -4.60 2.94 -15.07
C VAL A 78 -4.69 4.45 -14.85
N PHE A 79 -4.22 4.96 -13.71
CA PHE A 79 -4.21 6.41 -13.48
C PHE A 79 -3.19 7.14 -14.33
N ALA A 80 -2.03 6.55 -14.56
CA ALA A 80 -1.04 7.13 -15.47
C ALA A 80 -1.66 7.28 -16.86
N HIS A 81 -2.27 6.25 -17.43
CA HIS A 81 -2.90 6.37 -18.75
C HIS A 81 -4.06 7.37 -18.76
N GLY A 82 -4.87 7.42 -17.70
CA GLY A 82 -6.06 8.27 -17.65
C GLY A 82 -5.78 9.77 -17.42
N LEU A 83 -4.77 10.11 -16.59
CA LEU A 83 -4.52 11.47 -16.14
C LEU A 83 -3.25 12.10 -16.73
N TYR A 84 -2.40 11.31 -17.41
CA TYR A 84 -1.17 11.85 -17.97
C TYR A 84 -1.46 12.92 -19.02
N SER A 85 -0.93 14.13 -18.79
CA SER A 85 -1.09 15.33 -19.64
C SER A 85 -2.52 15.88 -19.81
N LYS A 86 -3.48 15.49 -18.95
CA LYS A 86 -4.87 15.98 -19.02
C LYS A 86 -5.12 17.18 -18.09
N THR A 87 -5.84 18.19 -18.58
CA THR A 87 -6.34 19.33 -17.77
C THR A 87 -7.73 19.02 -17.20
N ASN A 88 -8.13 19.71 -16.13
CA ASN A 88 -9.45 19.54 -15.51
C ASN A 88 -10.59 19.73 -16.54
N TYR A 89 -10.43 20.68 -17.45
CA TYR A 89 -11.36 20.90 -18.56
C TYR A 89 -11.58 19.65 -19.43
N GLN A 90 -10.50 18.96 -19.85
CA GLN A 90 -10.63 17.79 -20.72
C GLN A 90 -11.31 16.62 -20.02
N VAL A 91 -11.00 16.41 -18.74
CA VAL A 91 -11.65 15.38 -17.91
C VAL A 91 -13.13 15.70 -17.73
N ARG A 92 -13.45 16.99 -17.49
CA ARG A 92 -14.82 17.46 -17.29
C ARG A 92 -15.69 17.29 -18.53
N VAL A 93 -15.17 17.58 -19.72
CA VAL A 93 -15.90 17.37 -20.99
C VAL A 93 -16.23 15.89 -21.20
N ASN A 94 -15.29 14.99 -20.89
CA ASN A 94 -15.55 13.55 -20.95
C ASN A 94 -16.59 13.10 -19.91
N CYS A 95 -16.54 13.67 -18.69
CA CYS A 95 -17.56 13.44 -17.66
C CYS A 95 -18.95 13.93 -18.09
N ASP A 96 -19.06 15.13 -18.67
CA ASP A 96 -20.35 15.71 -19.05
C ASP A 96 -20.98 15.00 -20.26
N ALA A 97 -20.15 14.44 -21.15
CA ALA A 97 -20.62 13.58 -22.23
C ALA A 97 -21.30 12.31 -21.72
N ARG A 98 -20.94 11.85 -20.51
CA ARG A 98 -21.54 10.71 -19.82
C ARG A 98 -22.32 11.19 -18.60
N LYS A 99 -23.62 11.48 -18.80
CA LYS A 99 -24.61 11.94 -17.78
C LYS A 99 -24.82 11.02 -16.56
N ASP A 100 -23.97 10.02 -16.38
CA ASP A 100 -24.06 8.96 -15.37
C ASP A 100 -23.12 9.20 -14.16
N SER A 101 -22.43 10.35 -14.09
CA SER A 101 -21.51 10.64 -12.99
C SER A 101 -22.22 11.32 -11.80
N MET A 102 -22.12 10.70 -10.61
CA MET A 102 -22.84 11.14 -9.39
C MET A 102 -22.43 12.52 -8.86
N ASP A 103 -21.28 13.05 -9.25
CA ASP A 103 -20.85 14.41 -8.90
C ASP A 103 -19.76 14.92 -9.84
N ALA A 104 -20.19 15.39 -11.01
CA ALA A 104 -19.27 15.97 -11.99
C ALA A 104 -18.71 17.34 -11.52
N THR A 105 -19.29 17.96 -10.47
CA THR A 105 -18.82 19.25 -9.94
C THR A 105 -17.47 19.20 -9.24
N ALA A 106 -16.98 18.00 -8.90
CA ALA A 106 -15.67 17.77 -8.32
C ALA A 106 -14.49 18.24 -9.20
N PHE A 107 -14.71 18.39 -10.52
CA PHE A 107 -13.76 18.96 -11.47
C PHE A 107 -14.30 20.31 -12.00
N PRO A 108 -13.77 21.46 -11.52
CA PRO A 108 -14.14 22.76 -12.06
C PRO A 108 -13.62 22.96 -13.49
N TYR A 109 -14.23 23.89 -14.22
CA TYR A 109 -13.84 24.29 -15.58
C TYR A 109 -12.57 25.15 -15.60
N ASP A 110 -11.53 24.69 -14.92
CA ASP A 110 -10.24 25.37 -14.84
C ASP A 110 -9.21 24.69 -15.75
N ASN A 111 -8.22 25.48 -16.17
CA ASN A 111 -7.10 24.99 -16.99
C ASN A 111 -5.89 24.54 -16.14
N GLU A 112 -6.07 24.44 -14.81
CA GLU A 112 -5.06 23.90 -13.92
C GLU A 112 -4.87 22.39 -14.12
N THR A 113 -3.73 21.88 -13.68
CA THR A 113 -3.44 20.44 -13.68
C THR A 113 -4.41 19.72 -12.74
N ALA A 114 -4.92 18.57 -13.19
CA ALA A 114 -5.86 17.80 -12.41
C ALA A 114 -5.16 17.21 -11.18
N LYS A 115 -5.50 17.73 -9.98
CA LYS A 115 -5.06 17.14 -8.71
C LYS A 115 -5.90 15.90 -8.42
N SER A 116 -5.26 14.74 -8.41
CA SER A 116 -5.90 13.45 -8.15
C SER A 116 -5.93 13.15 -6.64
N ASP A 117 -7.05 13.46 -6.00
CA ASP A 117 -7.35 13.02 -4.63
C ASP A 117 -8.09 11.68 -4.66
N LEU A 118 -8.15 10.93 -3.54
CA LEU A 118 -8.83 9.63 -3.45
C LEU A 118 -10.30 9.68 -3.93
N TYR A 119 -10.99 10.77 -3.60
CA TYR A 119 -12.37 11.04 -4.04
C TYR A 119 -12.44 11.34 -5.54
N LYS A 120 -11.60 12.27 -6.02
CA LYS A 120 -11.55 12.66 -7.44
C LYS A 120 -11.12 11.51 -8.35
N GLY A 121 -10.25 10.61 -7.86
CA GLY A 121 -9.84 9.40 -8.57
C GLY A 121 -11.01 8.45 -8.82
N GLY A 122 -11.90 8.28 -7.84
CA GLY A 122 -13.12 7.48 -7.99
C GLY A 122 -14.11 8.09 -8.99
N ILE A 123 -14.32 9.41 -8.93
CA ILE A 123 -15.15 10.13 -9.91
C ILE A 123 -14.55 10.04 -11.32
N PHE A 124 -13.23 10.17 -11.45
CA PHE A 124 -12.52 10.03 -12.72
C PHE A 124 -12.72 8.65 -13.36
N LEU A 125 -12.53 7.58 -12.58
CA LEU A 125 -12.80 6.21 -13.02
C LEU A 125 -14.26 6.03 -13.44
N GLY A 126 -15.19 6.64 -12.70
CA GLY A 126 -16.61 6.68 -13.01
C GLY A 126 -16.91 7.33 -14.36
N CYS A 127 -16.28 8.46 -14.66
CA CYS A 127 -16.44 9.13 -15.96
C CYS A 127 -15.84 8.31 -17.11
N GLU A 128 -14.64 7.76 -16.95
CA GLU A 128 -13.90 7.10 -18.05
C GLU A 128 -14.32 5.65 -18.30
N PHE A 129 -14.69 4.91 -17.25
CA PHE A 129 -15.04 3.48 -17.33
C PHE A 129 -16.50 3.16 -16.95
N GLY A 130 -17.26 4.13 -16.42
CA GLY A 130 -18.67 4.00 -16.04
C GLY A 130 -18.92 3.82 -14.55
N LEU A 131 -20.18 3.81 -14.11
CA LEU A 131 -20.56 3.75 -12.68
C LEU A 131 -20.01 2.52 -11.94
N VAL A 132 -19.83 1.40 -12.64
CA VAL A 132 -19.35 0.14 -12.04
C VAL A 132 -17.93 0.27 -11.50
N SER A 133 -17.03 0.97 -12.21
CA SER A 133 -15.65 1.17 -11.73
C SER A 133 -15.60 2.00 -10.46
N LEU A 134 -16.49 2.99 -10.32
CA LEU A 134 -16.62 3.81 -9.12
C LEU A 134 -17.04 2.98 -7.91
N TYR A 135 -18.01 2.08 -8.08
CA TYR A 135 -18.42 1.16 -7.00
C TYR A 135 -17.30 0.18 -6.62
N VAL A 136 -16.61 -0.40 -7.61
CA VAL A 136 -15.49 -1.31 -7.36
C VAL A 136 -14.35 -0.59 -6.63
N TRP A 137 -14.05 0.65 -7.01
CA TRP A 137 -13.06 1.51 -6.34
C TRP A 137 -13.44 1.76 -4.87
N GLY A 138 -14.70 2.14 -4.62
CA GLY A 138 -15.21 2.38 -3.27
C GLY A 138 -15.16 1.14 -2.38
N ILE A 139 -15.63 0.00 -2.89
CA ILE A 139 -15.58 -1.29 -2.16
C ILE A 139 -14.13 -1.70 -1.90
N GLY A 140 -13.22 -1.50 -2.87
CA GLY A 140 -11.80 -1.79 -2.73
C GLY A 140 -11.14 -1.00 -1.59
N ILE A 141 -11.39 0.32 -1.52
CA ILE A 141 -10.88 1.17 -0.45
C ILE A 141 -11.45 0.74 0.91
N TRP A 142 -12.75 0.44 0.96
CA TRP A 142 -13.39 0.00 2.18
C TRP A 142 -12.80 -1.34 2.69
N ALA A 143 -12.64 -2.31 1.79
CA ALA A 143 -12.03 -3.59 2.11
C ALA A 143 -10.57 -3.44 2.58
N ALA A 144 -9.79 -2.56 1.94
CA ALA A 144 -8.42 -2.25 2.35
C ALA A 144 -8.36 -1.68 3.78
N GLY A 145 -9.28 -0.79 4.15
CA GLY A 145 -9.34 -0.20 5.50
C GLY A 145 -9.65 -1.23 6.60
N GLN A 146 -10.57 -2.15 6.35
CA GLN A 146 -10.88 -3.24 7.28
C GLN A 146 -9.69 -4.18 7.48
N SER A 147 -9.05 -4.59 6.37
CA SER A 147 -7.88 -5.46 6.42
C SER A 147 -6.71 -4.83 7.22
N SER A 148 -6.45 -3.53 7.04
CA SER A 148 -5.37 -2.83 7.73
C SER A 148 -5.61 -2.70 9.25
N THR A 149 -6.87 -2.51 9.65
CA THR A 149 -7.24 -2.42 11.06
C THR A 149 -6.98 -3.75 11.78
N MET A 150 -7.32 -4.86 11.14
CA MET A 150 -7.09 -6.20 11.68
C MET A 150 -5.59 -6.52 11.80
N THR A 151 -4.78 -6.26 10.77
CA THR A 151 -3.33 -6.53 10.84
C THR A 151 -2.63 -5.60 11.84
N GLY A 152 -3.09 -4.35 11.96
CA GLY A 152 -2.59 -3.38 12.93
C GLY A 152 -2.82 -3.81 14.38
N THR A 153 -4.01 -4.31 14.73
CA THR A 153 -4.30 -4.78 16.09
C THR A 153 -3.50 -6.01 16.47
N TYR A 154 -3.39 -7.00 15.56
CA TYR A 154 -2.56 -8.19 15.81
C TYR A 154 -1.08 -7.82 15.98
N THR A 155 -0.54 -6.97 15.11
CA THR A 155 0.86 -6.53 15.22
C THR A 155 1.08 -5.75 16.53
N GLY A 156 0.14 -4.87 16.89
CA GLY A 156 0.18 -4.10 18.12
C GLY A 156 0.22 -4.98 19.38
N GLN A 157 -0.56 -6.06 19.40
CA GLN A 157 -0.55 -7.03 20.51
C GLN A 157 0.83 -7.69 20.66
N PHE A 158 1.41 -8.19 19.57
CA PHE A 158 2.75 -8.82 19.61
C PHE A 158 3.84 -7.85 20.06
N VAL A 159 3.81 -6.60 19.57
CA VAL A 159 4.79 -5.57 19.98
C VAL A 159 4.62 -5.23 21.46
N MET A 160 3.39 -5.12 21.95
CA MET A 160 3.12 -4.80 23.35
C MET A 160 3.57 -5.92 24.30
N GLU A 161 3.32 -7.19 23.94
CA GLU A 161 3.79 -8.35 24.71
C GLU A 161 5.32 -8.44 24.75
N VAL A 162 6.00 -8.22 23.61
CA VAL A 162 7.47 -8.19 23.54
C VAL A 162 8.05 -7.02 24.35
N CYS A 163 7.41 -5.85 24.30
CA CYS A 163 7.87 -4.68 25.05
C CYS A 163 7.70 -4.82 26.57
N LEU A 164 6.69 -5.56 27.01
CA LEU A 164 6.47 -5.85 28.42
C LEU A 164 7.43 -6.93 28.96
N PHE A 165 7.85 -7.89 28.13
CA PHE A 165 8.66 -9.03 28.55
C PHE A 165 10.18 -8.91 28.31
N THR A 166 10.65 -8.14 27.32
CA THR A 166 12.09 -8.00 27.01
C THR A 166 12.53 -6.53 26.93
N ARG A 167 12.81 -5.95 28.10
CA ARG A 167 13.27 -4.56 28.25
C ARG A 167 14.67 -4.27 27.67
N ASN A 168 15.50 -5.29 27.41
CA ASN A 168 16.89 -5.12 26.96
C ASN A 168 17.11 -5.25 25.44
N ASP A 169 16.22 -5.89 24.68
CA ASP A 169 16.41 -6.15 23.24
C ASP A 169 15.83 -5.05 22.32
N ILE A 170 14.98 -4.18 22.86
CA ILE A 170 14.32 -3.09 22.11
C ILE A 170 15.26 -1.94 21.78
N ILE A 171 16.25 -1.68 22.64
CA ILE A 171 17.26 -0.63 22.40
C ILE A 171 18.14 -1.01 21.21
N PHE A 172 18.47 -2.30 21.04
CA PHE A 172 19.29 -2.77 19.92
C PHE A 172 18.53 -2.70 18.58
N PHE A 173 17.21 -2.94 18.62
CA PHE A 173 16.37 -2.94 17.42
C PHE A 173 15.97 -1.54 16.95
N ALA A 174 15.73 -0.61 17.89
CA ALA A 174 15.47 0.80 17.60
C ALA A 174 16.66 1.52 16.94
N VAL A 175 17.89 1.17 17.34
CA VAL A 175 19.14 1.73 16.78
C VAL A 175 19.39 1.25 15.35
N ILE A 176 18.97 0.04 14.98
CA ILE A 176 19.11 -0.48 13.60
C ILE A 176 18.13 0.20 12.61
N PHE A 177 16.94 0.58 13.07
CA PHE A 177 15.90 1.19 12.21
C PHE A 177 15.79 2.72 12.32
N GLY A 178 16.71 3.39 13.02
CA GLY A 178 16.80 4.85 13.02
C GLY A 178 15.60 5.57 13.65
N PHE A 179 14.86 4.91 14.54
CA PHE A 179 13.88 5.62 15.38
C PHE A 179 14.63 6.32 16.51
N ASN A 180 14.97 7.59 16.28
CA ASN A 180 15.72 8.43 17.24
C ASN A 180 14.90 8.79 18.50
N GLU A 181 13.60 8.49 18.53
CA GLU A 181 12.80 8.52 19.74
C GLU A 181 11.77 7.39 19.72
N VAL A 182 12.14 6.25 20.29
CA VAL A 182 11.11 5.36 20.85
C VAL A 182 10.78 5.96 22.20
N GLY A 183 9.79 6.86 22.22
CA GLY A 183 9.14 7.34 23.44
C GLY A 183 8.39 6.21 24.12
N CYS A 184 9.12 5.20 24.59
CA CYS A 184 8.57 4.10 25.35
C CYS A 184 8.41 4.58 26.79
N CYS A 185 7.20 5.08 27.09
CA CYS A 185 6.63 5.30 28.42
C CYS A 185 7.67 5.64 29.50
N LYS A 186 8.16 6.88 29.47
CA LYS A 186 8.93 7.46 30.58
C LYS A 186 7.97 7.60 31.77
N ARG A 187 8.07 6.70 32.73
CA ARG A 187 7.58 6.93 34.10
C ARG A 187 8.77 7.27 34.96
#